data_AF-A0A0L1JDK0-F1
#
_entry.id   AF-A0A0L1JDK0-F1
#
_cell.length_a   1.000
_cell.length_b   1.000
_cell.length_c   1.000
_cell.angle_alpha   90.00
_cell.angle_beta   90.00
_cell.angle_gamma   90.00
#
_symmetry.space_group_name_H-M   'P 1'
#
loop_
_entity.id
_entity.type
_entity.pdbx_description
1 polymer ?
#
loop_
_entity_poly.entity_id
_entity_poly.type
_entity_poly.pdbx_seq_one_letter_code
_entity_poly.pdbx_strand_id
1 'polypeptide(L)'
;MAPKSKKNADSINSRLALVMKSGKVTLGYKSTIKTLRSGKAKLVIIAANTPPLRKSELEYYAMLAKAPVHHFSGNNIELGTACGKLFRTSTMTVLDAGDSDILSSQVSPLVSGRCLEINVGSACAQKPPLPFCPSTPPFSTTSPFAGSAARSPPTLKMARRPARCYRYCKNKPYPKSRFNRGVPDPKIRIFDLGRKKANVDDFPLCVHMVSNEYEQLSSEALEAARICANKYLVKITGKEGFHMRIRVHPFHVIRINKMLSCAGADRLQTGMRGAFALRRSMYKFPGRQKIVVSKNWGFTPVRREEYVKLRNEGKLKQDGAYVQFLRGHGLVENNMKRFPDAYESQA
;
A
#
# COMPACT_ATOMS: atom_id res chain seq x y z
N MET A 1 42.10 -39.29 31.37
CA MET A 1 41.94 -38.11 30.48
C MET A 1 40.50 -38.10 29.97
N ALA A 2 39.78 -36.98 30.05
CA ALA A 2 38.40 -36.91 29.53
C ALA A 2 38.39 -36.75 27.99
N PRO A 3 37.48 -37.42 27.25
CA PRO A 3 37.41 -37.29 25.81
C PRO A 3 36.86 -35.91 25.40
N LYS A 4 37.67 -35.11 24.70
CA LYS A 4 37.21 -33.86 24.09
C LYS A 4 36.24 -34.19 22.96
N SER A 5 34.98 -33.78 23.10
CA SER A 5 33.97 -33.93 22.05
C SER A 5 34.37 -33.13 20.80
N LYS A 6 34.72 -33.84 19.71
CA LYS A 6 34.87 -33.22 18.38
C LYS A 6 33.52 -32.61 17.99
N LYS A 7 33.55 -31.37 17.48
CA LYS A 7 32.34 -30.55 17.32
C LYS A 7 31.51 -31.05 16.14
N ASN A 8 30.19 -31.19 16.35
CA ASN A 8 29.24 -31.63 15.31
C ASN A 8 29.13 -30.67 14.09
N ALA A 9 29.79 -29.51 14.11
CA ALA A 9 29.76 -28.50 13.05
C ALA A 9 30.30 -29.03 11.70
N ASP A 10 31.38 -29.83 11.73
CA ASP A 10 32.04 -30.32 10.52
C ASP A 10 31.13 -31.28 9.72
N SER A 11 30.25 -32.00 10.42
CA SER A 11 29.24 -32.89 9.82
C SER A 11 28.10 -32.14 9.11
N ILE A 12 27.92 -30.84 9.35
CA ILE A 12 26.89 -30.05 8.67
C ILE A 12 27.40 -29.62 7.29
N ASN A 13 28.65 -29.18 7.19
CA ASN A 13 29.25 -28.70 5.94
C ASN A 13 29.24 -29.77 4.83
N SER A 14 29.53 -31.02 5.16
CA SER A 14 29.46 -32.14 4.20
C SER A 14 28.03 -32.42 3.73
N ARG A 15 27.03 -32.40 4.63
CA ARG A 15 25.61 -32.56 4.25
C ARG A 15 25.12 -31.41 3.38
N LEU A 16 25.55 -30.17 3.63
CA LEU A 16 25.18 -29.00 2.80
C LEU A 16 25.65 -29.15 1.34
N ALA A 17 26.81 -29.76 1.14
CA ALA A 17 27.32 -30.07 -0.20
C ALA A 17 26.53 -31.20 -0.90
N LEU A 18 26.00 -32.18 -0.16
CA LEU A 18 25.12 -33.23 -0.69
C LEU A 18 23.73 -32.68 -1.06
N VAL A 19 23.11 -31.86 -0.20
CA VAL A 19 21.84 -31.17 -0.49
C VAL A 19 21.94 -30.27 -1.73
N MET A 20 23.14 -29.75 -2.05
CA MET A 20 23.39 -28.99 -3.28
C MET A 20 23.62 -29.83 -4.55
N LYS A 21 23.76 -31.16 -4.42
CA LYS A 21 23.89 -32.11 -5.53
C LYS A 21 22.56 -32.79 -5.88
N SER A 22 21.82 -33.31 -4.90
CA SER A 22 20.55 -34.03 -5.12
C SER A 22 19.30 -33.35 -4.56
N GLY A 23 19.45 -32.37 -3.68
CA GLY A 23 18.33 -31.61 -3.11
C GLY A 23 17.86 -30.43 -3.97
N LYS A 24 16.73 -29.84 -3.58
CA LYS A 24 16.20 -28.60 -4.17
C LYS A 24 16.30 -27.48 -3.14
N VAL A 25 17.06 -26.44 -3.49
CA VAL A 25 17.48 -25.39 -2.56
C VAL A 25 17.24 -24.01 -3.14
N THR A 26 16.99 -23.03 -2.27
CA THR A 26 16.82 -21.63 -2.64
C THR A 26 17.71 -20.75 -1.77
N LEU A 27 18.52 -19.89 -2.41
CA LEU A 27 19.53 -19.06 -1.76
C LEU A 27 19.12 -17.59 -1.73
N GLY A 28 19.45 -16.90 -0.63
CA GLY A 28 19.33 -15.45 -0.48
C GLY A 28 17.97 -14.94 0.03
N TYR A 29 18.03 -13.77 0.68
CA TYR A 29 16.96 -13.19 1.51
C TYR A 29 15.58 -13.07 0.85
N LYS A 30 15.53 -12.57 -0.38
CA LYS A 30 14.25 -12.35 -1.09
C LYS A 30 13.63 -13.68 -1.54
N SER A 31 14.46 -14.70 -1.76
CA SER A 31 14.10 -16.06 -2.13
C SER A 31 13.53 -16.80 -0.93
N THR A 32 14.24 -16.79 0.20
CA THR A 32 13.80 -17.43 1.45
C THR A 32 12.48 -16.84 1.95
N ILE A 33 12.29 -15.52 1.89
CA ILE A 33 11.00 -14.88 2.25
C ILE A 33 9.88 -15.19 1.22
N LYS A 34 10.20 -15.59 -0.02
CA LYS A 34 9.20 -16.06 -1.00
C LYS A 34 8.80 -17.52 -0.77
N THR A 35 9.74 -18.39 -0.37
CA THR A 35 9.49 -19.82 -0.10
C THR A 35 8.84 -20.05 1.26
N LEU A 36 9.17 -19.23 2.27
CA LEU A 36 8.46 -19.17 3.54
C LEU A 36 7.00 -18.73 3.34
N ARG A 37 6.76 -17.64 2.60
CA ARG A 37 5.39 -17.18 2.28
C ARG A 37 4.57 -18.11 1.39
N SER A 38 5.18 -19.12 0.77
CA SER A 38 4.46 -20.18 0.04
C SER A 38 4.34 -21.49 0.81
N GLY A 39 4.83 -21.56 2.06
CA GLY A 39 4.78 -22.76 2.90
C GLY A 39 5.62 -23.94 2.39
N LYS A 40 6.63 -23.69 1.54
CA LYS A 40 7.43 -24.75 0.90
C LYS A 40 8.83 -24.96 1.49
N ALA A 41 9.23 -24.17 2.48
CA ALA A 41 10.52 -24.33 3.14
C ALA A 41 10.45 -25.42 4.22
N LYS A 42 11.28 -26.47 4.10
CA LYS A 42 11.39 -27.54 5.11
C LYS A 42 12.44 -27.24 6.18
N LEU A 43 13.42 -26.39 5.86
CA LEU A 43 14.45 -25.91 6.78
C LEU A 43 14.97 -24.54 6.31
N VAL A 44 15.18 -23.62 7.26
CA VAL A 44 15.86 -22.34 7.05
C VAL A 44 17.25 -22.40 7.67
N ILE A 45 18.28 -21.93 6.96
CA ILE A 45 19.64 -21.78 7.49
C ILE A 45 20.05 -20.31 7.39
N ILE A 46 20.59 -19.77 8.48
CA ILE A 46 20.96 -18.34 8.63
C ILE A 46 22.44 -18.27 9.05
N ALA A 47 23.27 -17.53 8.31
CA ALA A 47 24.67 -17.28 8.67
C ALA A 47 24.79 -16.36 9.90
N ALA A 48 25.83 -16.54 10.72
CA ALA A 48 26.08 -15.72 11.90
C ALA A 48 26.21 -14.22 11.55
N ASN A 49 26.90 -13.90 10.44
CA ASN A 49 27.07 -12.55 9.92
C ASN A 49 25.83 -12.07 9.11
N THR A 50 24.65 -12.15 9.73
CA THR A 50 23.40 -11.54 9.24
C THR A 50 22.97 -10.40 10.16
N PRO A 51 22.58 -9.24 9.63
CA PRO A 51 22.22 -8.10 10.47
C PRO A 51 20.95 -8.41 11.26
N PRO A 52 20.87 -8.07 12.57
CA PRO A 52 19.87 -8.60 13.49
C PRO A 52 18.43 -8.35 13.05
N LEU A 53 18.14 -7.18 12.46
CA LEU A 53 16.84 -6.82 11.90
C LEU A 53 16.34 -7.78 10.80
N ARG A 54 17.25 -8.39 10.03
CA ARG A 54 16.92 -9.37 8.98
C ARG A 54 16.87 -10.81 9.52
N LYS A 55 17.63 -11.08 10.58
CA LYS A 55 17.62 -12.36 11.28
C LYS A 55 16.26 -12.57 11.96
N SER A 56 15.77 -11.57 12.71
CA SER A 56 14.46 -11.62 13.37
C SER A 56 13.28 -11.62 12.38
N GLU A 57 13.36 -10.90 11.26
CA GLU A 57 12.33 -10.97 10.19
C GLU A 57 12.21 -12.41 9.63
N LEU A 58 13.32 -13.13 9.48
CA LEU A 58 13.32 -14.52 8.99
C LEU A 58 12.87 -15.54 10.05
N GLU A 59 13.30 -15.39 11.30
CA GLU A 59 12.87 -16.25 12.40
C GLU A 59 11.35 -16.16 12.60
N TYR A 60 10.79 -14.95 12.55
CA TYR A 60 9.35 -14.72 12.59
C TYR A 60 8.62 -15.41 11.42
N TYR A 61 9.09 -15.25 10.18
CA TYR A 61 8.48 -15.92 9.03
C TYR A 61 8.66 -17.44 9.04
N ALA A 62 9.75 -17.96 9.62
CA ALA A 62 9.97 -19.39 9.80
C ALA A 62 9.02 -20.00 10.83
N MET A 63 8.83 -19.33 11.98
CA MET A 63 7.85 -19.73 13.00
C MET A 63 6.43 -19.78 12.43
N LEU A 64 6.03 -18.76 11.65
CA LEU A 64 4.73 -18.74 10.95
C LEU A 64 4.58 -19.86 9.92
N ALA A 65 5.67 -20.22 9.22
CA ALA A 65 5.69 -21.31 8.25
C ALA A 65 5.87 -22.71 8.88
N LYS A 66 6.04 -22.80 10.22
CA LYS A 66 6.43 -24.01 10.96
C LYS A 66 7.73 -24.66 10.44
N ALA A 67 8.64 -23.86 9.87
CA ALA A 67 9.93 -24.33 9.37
C ALA A 67 11.00 -24.19 10.46
N PRO A 68 11.78 -25.25 10.79
CA PRO A 68 12.92 -25.14 11.69
C PRO A 68 13.97 -24.15 11.15
N VAL A 69 14.71 -23.51 12.08
CA VAL A 69 15.75 -22.52 11.78
C VAL A 69 17.08 -22.98 12.38
N HIS A 70 18.05 -23.26 11.51
CA HIS A 70 19.40 -23.58 11.91
C HIS A 70 20.30 -22.34 11.82
N HIS A 71 20.89 -21.92 12.95
CA HIS A 71 21.93 -20.90 12.95
C HIS A 71 23.28 -21.51 12.57
N PHE A 72 23.79 -21.16 11.41
CA PHE A 72 25.13 -21.54 10.99
C PHE A 72 26.15 -20.64 11.71
N SER A 73 27.11 -21.25 12.41
CA SER A 73 28.13 -20.54 13.19
C SER A 73 29.10 -19.72 12.34
N GLY A 74 29.24 -20.08 11.06
CA GLY A 74 30.18 -19.44 10.14
C GLY A 74 29.64 -18.20 9.41
N ASN A 75 30.53 -17.55 8.68
CA ASN A 75 30.21 -16.36 7.88
C ASN A 75 29.44 -16.68 6.59
N ASN A 76 28.94 -15.62 5.95
CA ASN A 76 28.29 -15.67 4.63
C ASN A 76 29.23 -16.05 3.47
N ILE A 77 30.55 -16.06 3.68
CA ILE A 77 31.54 -16.62 2.75
C ILE A 77 31.61 -18.14 2.94
N GLU A 78 31.80 -18.59 4.18
CA GLU A 78 31.89 -20.01 4.54
C GLU A 78 30.61 -20.79 4.16
N LEU A 79 29.42 -20.20 4.37
CA LEU A 79 28.15 -20.78 3.92
C LEU A 79 28.10 -20.89 2.38
N GLY A 80 28.64 -19.90 1.66
CA GLY A 80 28.75 -19.94 0.19
C GLY A 80 29.62 -21.10 -0.28
N THR A 81 30.82 -21.23 0.29
CA THR A 81 31.76 -22.31 0.01
C THR A 81 31.21 -23.68 0.37
N ALA A 82 30.57 -23.84 1.55
CA ALA A 82 29.93 -25.09 1.96
C ALA A 82 28.75 -25.51 1.04
N CYS A 83 28.10 -24.54 0.38
CA CYS A 83 27.10 -24.78 -0.65
C CYS A 83 27.67 -24.93 -2.07
N GLY A 84 29.00 -24.94 -2.24
CA GLY A 84 29.66 -25.00 -3.55
C GLY A 84 29.33 -23.81 -4.46
N LYS A 85 29.12 -22.60 -3.88
CA LYS A 85 28.80 -21.37 -4.63
C LYS A 85 29.89 -20.33 -4.44
N LEU A 86 30.39 -19.80 -5.56
CA LEU A 86 31.41 -18.74 -5.62
C LEU A 86 30.90 -17.34 -5.21
N PHE A 87 29.71 -17.25 -4.61
CA PHE A 87 29.09 -15.98 -4.18
C PHE A 87 28.60 -16.07 -2.73
N ARG A 88 28.70 -14.95 -2.01
CA ARG A 88 28.37 -14.87 -0.58
C ARG A 88 26.88 -15.11 -0.33
N THR A 89 26.54 -16.07 0.51
CA THR A 89 25.16 -16.46 0.82
C THR A 89 24.86 -16.17 2.30
N SER A 90 23.97 -15.23 2.55
CA SER A 90 23.57 -14.87 3.92
C SER A 90 22.57 -15.86 4.53
N THR A 91 21.68 -16.41 3.71
CA THR A 91 20.52 -17.22 4.15
C THR A 91 20.14 -18.23 3.08
N MET A 92 19.61 -19.37 3.49
CA MET A 92 19.21 -20.47 2.62
C MET A 92 17.91 -21.12 3.08
N THR A 93 17.09 -21.60 2.14
CA THR A 93 15.94 -22.48 2.42
C THR A 93 16.03 -23.76 1.62
N VAL A 94 16.03 -24.89 2.33
CA VAL A 94 15.89 -26.23 1.73
C VAL A 94 14.41 -26.47 1.44
N LEU A 95 14.10 -26.87 0.21
CA LEU A 95 12.75 -27.25 -0.22
C LEU A 95 12.63 -28.78 -0.22
N ASP A 96 13.64 -29.47 -0.73
CA ASP A 96 13.81 -30.92 -0.67
C ASP A 96 15.26 -31.24 -0.31
N ALA A 97 15.46 -32.17 0.62
CA ALA A 97 16.80 -32.50 1.13
C ALA A 97 17.60 -33.48 0.25
N GLY A 98 16.95 -34.15 -0.72
CA GLY A 98 17.58 -35.26 -1.43
C GLY A 98 18.01 -36.35 -0.45
N ASP A 99 19.18 -36.94 -0.68
CA ASP A 99 19.74 -38.07 0.06
C ASP A 99 20.47 -37.64 1.35
N SER A 100 20.06 -36.52 1.96
CA SER A 100 20.85 -35.84 3.02
C SER A 100 20.09 -35.65 4.32
N ASP A 101 20.62 -36.23 5.40
CA ASP A 101 20.09 -36.17 6.77
C ASP A 101 20.27 -34.80 7.46
N ILE A 102 19.87 -33.69 6.83
CA ILE A 102 19.85 -32.38 7.52
C ILE A 102 18.56 -32.23 8.35
N LEU A 103 17.44 -32.80 7.90
CA LEU A 103 16.13 -32.66 8.55
C LEU A 103 16.03 -33.42 9.88
N SER A 104 16.79 -34.49 10.08
CA SER A 104 16.77 -35.32 11.29
C SER A 104 17.54 -34.73 12.48
N SER A 105 18.52 -33.85 12.23
CA SER A 105 19.45 -33.36 13.26
C SER A 105 18.89 -32.31 14.24
N GLN A 106 17.70 -31.75 13.99
CA GLN A 106 17.10 -30.69 14.83
C GLN A 106 15.59 -30.84 14.99
N VAL A 107 15.18 -31.85 15.77
CA VAL A 107 13.83 -31.92 16.37
C VAL A 107 13.93 -31.51 17.85
N SER A 108 13.80 -30.22 18.12
CA SER A 108 13.61 -29.68 19.47
C SER A 108 12.46 -28.65 19.44
N PRO A 109 11.22 -29.06 19.74
CA PRO A 109 10.09 -28.14 19.83
C PRO A 109 10.26 -27.12 20.97
N LEU A 110 9.60 -25.98 20.78
CA LEU A 110 9.34 -24.91 21.76
C LEU A 110 9.45 -25.28 23.26
N VAL A 111 10.25 -24.53 24.02
CA VAL A 111 9.81 -23.62 25.12
C VAL A 111 11.00 -23.19 25.98
N SER A 112 11.18 -21.87 26.13
CA SER A 112 11.53 -21.23 27.40
C SER A 112 11.36 -19.73 27.26
N GLY A 113 10.57 -19.10 28.13
CA GLY A 113 10.33 -17.65 28.06
C GLY A 113 11.44 -16.84 28.74
N ARG A 114 11.78 -15.69 28.16
CA ARG A 114 12.24 -14.52 28.92
C ARG A 114 11.45 -13.31 28.43
N CYS A 115 10.52 -12.86 29.27
CA CYS A 115 10.01 -11.50 29.16
C CYS A 115 11.16 -10.55 29.53
N LEU A 116 11.37 -9.50 28.74
CA LEU A 116 12.30 -8.43 29.08
C LEU A 116 11.84 -7.16 28.36
N GLU A 117 11.10 -6.32 29.08
CA GLU A 117 10.78 -4.96 28.66
C GLU A 117 12.04 -4.11 28.70
N ILE A 118 12.43 -3.48 27.58
CA ILE A 118 13.21 -2.24 27.61
C ILE A 118 12.59 -1.24 26.62
N ASN A 119 12.58 0.01 27.05
CA ASN A 119 11.80 1.13 26.55
C ASN A 119 12.03 1.58 25.09
N VAL A 120 11.09 2.41 24.66
CA VAL A 120 11.18 3.35 23.53
C VAL A 120 12.52 4.10 23.52
N GLY A 121 13.19 4.13 22.37
CA GLY A 121 14.42 4.90 22.14
C GLY A 121 14.57 5.29 20.66
N SER A 122 15.15 6.46 20.38
CA SER A 122 15.10 7.10 19.05
C SER A 122 16.42 7.09 18.27
N ALA A 123 16.39 6.59 17.04
CA ALA A 123 17.23 7.02 15.92
C ALA A 123 16.43 6.79 14.61
N CYS A 124 16.17 7.73 13.71
CA CYS A 124 17.01 8.72 13.02
C CYS A 124 18.09 8.12 12.10
N ALA A 125 18.11 8.63 10.85
CA ALA A 125 19.11 8.37 9.79
C ALA A 125 19.22 6.91 9.28
N GLN A 126 19.70 6.63 8.06
CA GLN A 126 19.82 7.43 6.83
C GLN A 126 19.78 6.47 5.62
N LYS A 127 19.66 6.99 4.38
CA LYS A 127 19.63 6.18 3.16
C LYS A 127 20.39 6.85 1.99
N PRO A 128 21.45 6.21 1.50
CA PRO A 128 21.90 6.39 0.11
C PRO A 128 21.91 5.00 -0.62
N PRO A 129 22.65 4.73 -1.72
CA PRO A 129 21.98 4.37 -2.98
C PRO A 129 22.34 2.99 -3.55
N LEU A 130 21.75 2.64 -4.71
CA LEU A 130 22.12 1.49 -5.53
C LEU A 130 22.76 1.98 -6.85
N PRO A 131 23.91 1.44 -7.28
CA PRO A 131 24.40 1.57 -8.65
C PRO A 131 23.85 0.45 -9.58
N PHE A 132 24.18 0.58 -10.86
CA PHE A 132 23.65 -0.18 -12.00
C PHE A 132 24.18 -1.63 -12.12
N CYS A 133 23.54 -2.42 -13.00
CA CYS A 133 24.14 -3.59 -13.64
C CYS A 133 24.20 -3.36 -15.17
N PRO A 134 25.28 -3.74 -15.87
CA PRO A 134 25.39 -3.66 -17.33
C PRO A 134 24.77 -4.87 -18.05
N SER A 135 24.80 -4.82 -19.39
CA SER A 135 24.20 -5.78 -20.33
C SER A 135 25.17 -6.84 -20.87
N THR A 136 24.63 -7.97 -21.32
CA THR A 136 25.28 -8.93 -22.25
C THR A 136 24.32 -9.31 -23.39
N PRO A 137 24.82 -9.72 -24.59
CA PRO A 137 24.03 -9.62 -25.84
C PRO A 137 23.70 -11.04 -26.40
N PRO A 138 23.51 -11.33 -27.73
CA PRO A 138 22.41 -12.20 -28.17
C PRO A 138 22.86 -13.49 -28.89
N PHE A 139 21.90 -14.29 -29.36
CA PHE A 139 22.10 -15.36 -30.35
C PHE A 139 20.99 -15.35 -31.41
N SER A 140 21.33 -15.82 -32.62
CA SER A 140 20.44 -15.98 -33.78
C SER A 140 19.85 -17.40 -33.85
N THR A 141 18.95 -17.79 -34.77
CA THR A 141 18.37 -17.08 -35.94
C THR A 141 16.82 -17.13 -35.87
N THR A 142 15.93 -17.40 -36.85
CA THR A 142 15.96 -17.80 -38.29
C THR A 142 14.72 -17.18 -38.99
N SER A 143 14.28 -17.70 -40.15
CA SER A 143 13.21 -17.17 -41.01
C SER A 143 12.52 -18.32 -41.77
N PRO A 144 11.59 -18.07 -42.74
CA PRO A 144 10.34 -17.29 -42.70
C PRO A 144 9.12 -18.16 -43.10
N PHE A 145 7.90 -17.61 -43.15
CA PHE A 145 7.01 -17.60 -44.36
C PHE A 145 5.63 -16.98 -44.10
N ALA A 146 5.00 -16.52 -45.19
CA ALA A 146 3.55 -16.28 -45.42
C ALA A 146 2.74 -15.43 -44.43
N GLY A 147 1.89 -14.55 -44.97
CA GLY A 147 0.89 -13.80 -44.21
C GLY A 147 -0.42 -13.64 -44.99
N SER A 148 -1.48 -13.17 -44.32
CA SER A 148 -2.74 -12.79 -44.97
C SER A 148 -3.61 -11.88 -44.08
N ALA A 149 -4.59 -11.22 -44.69
CA ALA A 149 -5.75 -10.54 -44.09
C ALA A 149 -5.48 -9.53 -42.95
N ALA A 150 -5.48 -8.24 -43.30
CA ALA A 150 -5.52 -7.15 -42.33
C ALA A 150 -6.84 -7.16 -41.53
N ARG A 151 -6.79 -7.56 -40.25
CA ARG A 151 -7.80 -7.16 -39.26
C ARG A 151 -7.40 -5.83 -38.63
N SER A 152 -8.38 -4.95 -38.42
CA SER A 152 -8.16 -3.67 -37.75
C SER A 152 -7.52 -3.89 -36.36
N PRO A 153 -6.50 -3.09 -35.98
CA PRO A 153 -5.73 -3.37 -34.78
C PRO A 153 -6.64 -3.21 -33.53
N PRO A 154 -6.77 -4.24 -32.67
CA PRO A 154 -7.50 -4.11 -31.43
C PRO A 154 -6.84 -3.01 -30.61
N THR A 155 -7.62 -2.00 -30.19
CA THR A 155 -7.06 -0.79 -29.58
C THR A 155 -6.22 -1.14 -28.35
N LEU A 156 -4.90 -1.00 -28.48
CA LEU A 156 -3.91 -1.42 -27.48
C LEU A 156 -4.07 -0.58 -26.20
N LYS A 157 -4.94 -1.05 -25.30
CA LYS A 157 -5.16 -0.53 -23.95
C LYS A 157 -3.89 -0.72 -23.13
N MET A 158 -2.98 0.26 -23.26
CA MET A 158 -1.65 0.27 -22.68
C MET A 158 -1.68 -0.07 -21.18
N ALA A 159 -0.79 -0.98 -20.76
CA ALA A 159 -0.60 -1.26 -19.35
C ALA A 159 -0.20 0.02 -18.60
N ARG A 160 -0.99 0.37 -17.57
CA ARG A 160 -0.81 1.61 -16.80
C ARG A 160 0.48 1.56 -15.99
N ARG A 161 1.33 2.58 -16.13
CA ARG A 161 2.56 2.71 -15.31
C ARG A 161 2.21 2.75 -13.81
N PRO A 162 2.99 2.08 -12.93
CA PRO A 162 2.71 2.07 -11.49
C PRO A 162 2.73 3.48 -10.87
N ALA A 163 1.81 3.75 -9.94
CA ALA A 163 1.59 5.08 -9.35
C ALA A 163 2.85 5.73 -8.75
N ARG A 164 3.84 4.93 -8.31
CA ARG A 164 5.15 5.40 -7.82
C ARG A 164 5.87 6.35 -8.79
N CYS A 165 5.63 6.22 -10.11
CA CYS A 165 6.25 7.07 -11.12
C CYS A 165 5.76 8.53 -11.09
N TYR A 166 4.58 8.77 -10.50
CA TYR A 166 3.88 10.06 -10.55
C TYR A 166 3.45 10.57 -9.17
N ARG A 167 3.87 9.91 -8.09
CA ARG A 167 3.50 10.27 -6.71
C ARG A 167 3.89 11.71 -6.34
N TYR A 168 5.08 12.17 -6.71
CA TYR A 168 5.58 13.48 -6.28
C TYR A 168 5.23 14.59 -7.26
N CYS A 169 4.84 15.75 -6.74
CA CYS A 169 4.50 16.96 -7.49
C CYS A 169 5.73 17.63 -8.13
N LYS A 170 6.40 16.95 -9.08
CA LYS A 170 7.64 17.43 -9.72
C LYS A 170 7.42 18.54 -10.75
N ASN A 171 6.23 18.59 -11.36
CA ASN A 171 5.94 19.46 -12.50
C ASN A 171 4.96 20.58 -12.08
N LYS A 172 5.07 21.75 -12.72
CA LYS A 172 4.05 22.80 -12.67
C LYS A 172 2.66 22.23 -13.05
N PRO A 173 1.54 22.76 -12.49
CA PRO A 173 0.20 22.27 -12.82
C PRO A 173 -0.08 22.30 -14.34
N TYR A 174 -0.52 21.17 -14.89
CA TYR A 174 -0.78 21.03 -16.33
C TYR A 174 -2.23 20.53 -16.56
N PRO A 175 -3.21 21.45 -16.67
CA PRO A 175 -4.63 21.08 -16.81
C PRO A 175 -5.04 20.72 -18.25
N LYS A 176 -6.21 20.08 -18.39
CA LYS A 176 -6.97 20.02 -19.65
C LYS A 176 -7.33 21.46 -20.04
N SER A 177 -7.00 21.88 -21.26
CA SER A 177 -7.05 23.30 -21.66
C SER A 177 -7.03 23.45 -23.20
N ARG A 178 -7.15 24.68 -23.72
CA ARG A 178 -7.06 24.96 -25.17
C ARG A 178 -5.79 24.42 -25.84
N PHE A 179 -4.70 24.31 -25.07
CA PHE A 179 -3.39 23.78 -25.47
C PHE A 179 -3.21 22.28 -25.21
N ASN A 180 -4.13 21.64 -24.48
CA ASN A 180 -4.02 20.26 -24.02
C ASN A 180 -5.37 19.57 -24.21
N ARG A 181 -5.65 19.18 -25.46
CA ARG A 181 -6.96 18.71 -25.94
C ARG A 181 -7.14 17.19 -25.82
N GLY A 182 -6.11 16.41 -26.16
CA GLY A 182 -6.11 14.93 -26.16
C GLY A 182 -6.05 14.27 -24.78
N VAL A 183 -6.76 14.81 -23.80
CA VAL A 183 -6.73 14.37 -22.40
C VAL A 183 -7.82 13.34 -22.13
N PRO A 184 -7.49 12.11 -21.70
CA PRO A 184 -8.48 11.11 -21.33
C PRO A 184 -9.24 11.54 -20.07
N ASP A 185 -10.55 11.29 -20.05
CA ASP A 185 -11.39 11.75 -18.95
C ASP A 185 -11.14 10.97 -17.64
N PRO A 186 -11.28 11.62 -16.47
CA PRO A 186 -10.98 11.00 -15.18
C PRO A 186 -11.95 9.86 -14.85
N LYS A 187 -11.44 8.78 -14.24
CA LYS A 187 -12.30 7.64 -13.87
C LYS A 187 -13.29 7.95 -12.75
N ILE A 188 -12.95 8.88 -11.86
CA ILE A 188 -13.91 9.44 -10.90
C ILE A 188 -14.82 10.45 -11.61
N ARG A 189 -16.12 10.11 -11.69
CA ARG A 189 -17.18 10.98 -12.22
C ARG A 189 -18.21 11.41 -11.16
N ILE A 190 -18.19 10.78 -9.98
CA ILE A 190 -19.17 11.00 -8.90
C ILE A 190 -18.40 11.43 -7.65
N PHE A 191 -18.57 12.68 -7.24
CA PHE A 191 -17.89 13.26 -6.08
C PHE A 191 -18.75 13.24 -4.81
N ASP A 192 -20.08 13.31 -4.94
CA ASP A 192 -21.04 13.32 -3.83
C ASP A 192 -21.91 12.04 -3.82
N LEU A 193 -22.07 11.45 -2.64
CA LEU A 193 -22.67 10.13 -2.41
C LEU A 193 -23.53 10.09 -1.14
N GLY A 194 -24.41 9.10 -1.04
CA GLY A 194 -25.39 8.98 0.05
C GLY A 194 -26.54 9.97 -0.12
N ARG A 195 -27.14 10.42 0.99
CA ARG A 195 -28.29 11.35 0.99
C ARG A 195 -27.85 12.79 0.72
N LYS A 196 -27.39 13.06 -0.51
CA LYS A 196 -26.89 14.37 -0.98
C LYS A 196 -27.94 15.51 -1.02
N LYS A 197 -29.19 15.23 -0.65
CA LYS A 197 -30.30 16.18 -0.48
C LYS A 197 -30.76 16.29 1.00
N ALA A 198 -30.02 15.70 1.95
CA ALA A 198 -30.29 15.88 3.38
C ALA A 198 -30.06 17.34 3.79
N ASN A 199 -30.81 17.79 4.80
CA ASN A 199 -30.63 19.12 5.38
C ASN A 199 -29.35 19.14 6.23
N VAL A 200 -28.81 20.34 6.49
CA VAL A 200 -27.58 20.49 7.30
C VAL A 200 -27.79 20.08 8.76
N ASP A 201 -29.01 20.20 9.28
CA ASP A 201 -29.36 19.77 10.63
C ASP A 201 -29.34 18.22 10.79
N ASP A 202 -29.58 17.46 9.71
CA ASP A 202 -29.62 15.99 9.73
C ASP A 202 -28.25 15.36 10.04
N PHE A 203 -27.15 16.07 9.73
CA PHE A 203 -25.78 15.54 9.78
C PHE A 203 -24.79 16.47 10.54
N PRO A 204 -24.92 16.60 11.89
CA PRO A 204 -24.02 17.42 12.70
C PRO A 204 -22.57 16.91 12.74
N LEU A 205 -22.38 15.58 12.73
CA LEU A 205 -21.07 14.95 12.85
C LEU A 205 -20.33 14.92 11.50
N CYS A 206 -19.18 15.58 11.44
CA CYS A 206 -18.31 15.53 10.27
C CYS A 206 -16.96 14.87 10.57
N VAL A 207 -16.50 14.05 9.63
CA VAL A 207 -15.19 13.38 9.68
C VAL A 207 -14.47 13.64 8.36
N HIS A 208 -13.19 14.00 8.46
CA HIS A 208 -12.32 14.25 7.32
C HIS A 208 -11.21 13.19 7.24
N MET A 209 -10.90 12.75 6.02
CA MET A 209 -9.65 12.06 5.71
C MET A 209 -8.73 13.08 5.01
N VAL A 210 -7.54 13.27 5.57
CA VAL A 210 -6.62 14.38 5.23
C VAL A 210 -5.23 13.82 4.96
N SER A 211 -4.60 14.19 3.84
CA SER A 211 -3.18 13.83 3.60
C SER A 211 -2.25 14.64 4.49
N ASN A 212 -1.21 14.01 5.05
CA ASN A 212 -0.08 14.70 5.67
C ASN A 212 1.11 14.82 4.70
N GLU A 213 0.98 14.32 3.46
CA GLU A 213 2.03 14.32 2.45
C GLU A 213 1.62 15.12 1.22
N TYR A 214 2.57 15.88 0.69
CA TYR A 214 2.41 16.66 -0.54
C TYR A 214 2.68 15.78 -1.77
N GLU A 215 1.63 15.14 -2.27
CA GLU A 215 1.69 14.14 -3.33
C GLU A 215 0.48 14.19 -4.28
N GLN A 216 0.63 13.63 -5.48
CA GLN A 216 -0.43 13.54 -6.49
C GLN A 216 -1.28 12.27 -6.27
N LEU A 217 -2.58 12.45 -6.10
CA LEU A 217 -3.55 11.36 -6.01
C LEU A 217 -4.19 11.12 -7.39
N SER A 218 -4.07 9.90 -7.92
CA SER A 218 -4.62 9.58 -9.26
C SER A 218 -6.15 9.43 -9.25
N SER A 219 -6.80 9.75 -10.38
CA SER A 219 -8.27 9.65 -10.54
C SER A 219 -8.84 8.26 -10.20
N GLU A 220 -8.06 7.21 -10.44
CA GLU A 220 -8.42 5.81 -10.21
C GLU A 220 -8.20 5.40 -8.74
N ALA A 221 -7.30 6.07 -8.02
CA ALA A 221 -7.15 5.91 -6.57
C ALA A 221 -8.32 6.59 -5.85
N LEU A 222 -8.72 7.79 -6.28
CA LEU A 222 -9.92 8.48 -5.81
C LEU A 222 -11.17 7.62 -6.05
N GLU A 223 -11.33 7.05 -7.24
CA GLU A 223 -12.47 6.18 -7.57
C GLU A 223 -12.46 4.85 -6.78
N ALA A 224 -11.30 4.19 -6.63
CA ALA A 224 -11.19 2.99 -5.81
C ALA A 224 -11.46 3.26 -4.31
N ALA A 225 -11.02 4.41 -3.80
CA ALA A 225 -11.32 4.87 -2.44
C ALA A 225 -12.83 5.16 -2.27
N ARG A 226 -13.45 5.86 -3.23
CA ARG A 226 -14.89 6.15 -3.29
C ARG A 226 -15.71 4.88 -3.14
N ILE A 227 -15.47 3.90 -4.03
CA ILE A 227 -16.17 2.61 -4.03
C ILE A 227 -15.98 1.88 -2.70
N CYS A 228 -14.75 1.87 -2.16
CA CYS A 228 -14.42 1.12 -0.94
C CYS A 228 -15.08 1.72 0.31
N ALA A 229 -15.10 3.06 0.44
CA ALA A 229 -15.78 3.73 1.54
C ALA A 229 -17.30 3.59 1.42
N ASN A 230 -17.87 3.87 0.24
CA ASN A 230 -19.31 3.80 0.00
C ASN A 230 -19.87 2.39 0.26
N LYS A 231 -19.22 1.33 -0.28
CA LYS A 231 -19.67 -0.06 -0.09
C LYS A 231 -19.63 -0.52 1.38
N TYR A 232 -18.82 0.11 2.22
CA TYR A 232 -18.78 -0.19 3.66
C TYR A 232 -19.83 0.60 4.43
N LEU A 233 -19.97 1.91 4.17
CA LEU A 233 -20.97 2.76 4.83
C LEU A 233 -22.40 2.28 4.51
N VAL A 234 -22.72 2.05 3.24
CA VAL A 234 -24.03 1.51 2.82
C VAL A 234 -24.37 0.17 3.50
N LYS A 235 -23.36 -0.67 3.83
CA LYS A 235 -23.58 -1.95 4.53
C LYS A 235 -23.90 -1.78 6.03
N ILE A 236 -23.49 -0.68 6.66
CA ILE A 236 -23.60 -0.51 8.13
C ILE A 236 -24.68 0.52 8.51
N THR A 237 -24.69 1.68 7.86
CA THR A 237 -25.61 2.80 8.18
C THR A 237 -26.75 2.94 7.17
N GLY A 238 -26.89 1.97 6.26
CA GLY A 238 -27.74 2.10 5.08
C GLY A 238 -27.24 3.17 4.10
N LYS A 239 -27.96 3.33 2.98
CA LYS A 239 -27.64 4.30 1.91
C LYS A 239 -27.93 5.75 2.32
N GLU A 240 -28.96 5.97 3.13
CA GLU A 240 -29.47 7.29 3.48
C GLU A 240 -28.85 7.87 4.78
N GLY A 241 -28.23 7.04 5.62
CA GLY A 241 -27.64 7.44 6.90
C GLY A 241 -26.30 8.19 6.83
N PHE A 242 -25.87 8.64 5.64
CA PHE A 242 -24.67 9.48 5.50
C PHE A 242 -24.71 10.33 4.23
N HIS A 243 -23.92 11.40 4.21
CA HIS A 243 -23.52 12.16 3.01
C HIS A 243 -21.99 12.14 2.92
N MET A 244 -21.43 11.63 1.82
CA MET A 244 -19.98 11.56 1.59
C MET A 244 -19.58 12.37 0.35
N ARG A 245 -18.74 13.39 0.55
CA ARG A 245 -18.20 14.28 -0.49
C ARG A 245 -16.69 14.09 -0.67
N ILE A 246 -16.24 13.93 -1.92
CA ILE A 246 -14.83 13.92 -2.31
C ILE A 246 -14.41 15.33 -2.71
N ARG A 247 -13.60 16.00 -1.88
CA ARG A 247 -13.15 17.38 -2.13
C ARG A 247 -12.08 17.50 -3.24
N VAL A 248 -11.27 16.46 -3.46
CA VAL A 248 -10.14 16.49 -4.40
C VAL A 248 -10.58 16.15 -5.82
N HIS A 249 -10.35 17.08 -6.75
CA HIS A 249 -10.67 16.93 -8.17
C HIS A 249 -9.40 16.73 -9.01
N PRO A 250 -9.31 15.69 -9.87
CA PRO A 250 -8.07 15.34 -10.58
C PRO A 250 -7.86 16.18 -11.85
N PHE A 251 -7.49 17.45 -11.69
CA PHE A 251 -7.23 18.36 -12.82
C PHE A 251 -5.82 18.24 -13.44
N HIS A 252 -4.84 17.68 -12.72
CA HIS A 252 -3.45 17.58 -13.21
C HIS A 252 -3.28 16.44 -14.22
N VAL A 253 -2.92 16.77 -15.46
CA VAL A 253 -2.70 15.80 -16.53
C VAL A 253 -1.28 15.28 -16.52
N ILE A 254 -1.14 13.99 -16.23
CA ILE A 254 0.15 13.28 -16.21
C ILE A 254 0.58 12.92 -17.64
N ARG A 255 1.80 13.29 -18.03
CA ARG A 255 2.40 12.93 -19.34
C ARG A 255 3.14 11.60 -19.26
N ILE A 256 3.11 10.84 -20.37
CA ILE A 256 3.82 9.56 -20.53
C ILE A 256 4.56 9.58 -21.86
N ASN A 257 5.91 9.57 -21.85
CA ASN A 257 6.66 9.22 -23.05
C ASN A 257 6.57 7.69 -23.25
N LYS A 258 6.10 7.26 -24.43
CA LYS A 258 5.78 5.86 -24.76
C LYS A 258 6.87 5.25 -25.65
N MET A 259 7.62 4.31 -25.10
CA MET A 259 8.42 3.37 -25.90
C MET A 259 7.53 2.20 -26.35
N LEU A 260 7.83 1.61 -27.51
CA LEU A 260 7.23 0.36 -27.97
C LEU A 260 7.92 -0.83 -27.29
N SER A 261 7.18 -1.91 -27.01
CA SER A 261 7.71 -3.13 -26.38
C SER A 261 6.81 -4.32 -26.67
N CYS A 262 7.37 -5.39 -27.22
CA CYS A 262 6.75 -6.68 -27.52
C CYS A 262 7.65 -7.79 -26.93
N ALA A 263 7.18 -8.97 -26.50
CA ALA A 263 5.83 -9.54 -26.49
C ALA A 263 5.60 -10.37 -25.18
N GLY A 264 4.51 -11.17 -25.10
CA GLY A 264 4.36 -12.23 -24.09
C GLY A 264 3.70 -11.84 -22.76
N ALA A 265 2.50 -11.25 -22.79
CA ALA A 265 1.76 -10.84 -21.59
C ALA A 265 0.53 -11.72 -21.32
N ASP A 266 0.55 -12.55 -20.26
CA ASP A 266 -0.59 -13.38 -19.83
C ASP A 266 -0.71 -13.53 -18.29
N ARG A 267 -1.96 -13.83 -17.87
CA ARG A 267 -2.47 -14.31 -16.56
C ARG A 267 -2.87 -13.28 -15.50
N LEU A 268 -4.19 -13.06 -15.46
CA LEU A 268 -4.97 -12.41 -14.41
C LEU A 268 -4.98 -13.26 -13.12
N GLN A 269 -5.21 -12.66 -11.94
CA GLN A 269 -6.53 -12.73 -11.24
C GLN A 269 -6.59 -11.81 -9.99
N THR A 270 -7.49 -12.11 -9.04
CA THR A 270 -8.12 -11.16 -8.09
C THR A 270 -8.04 -11.58 -6.61
N GLY A 271 -8.24 -10.64 -5.67
CA GLY A 271 -8.40 -10.95 -4.23
C GLY A 271 -8.45 -9.72 -3.30
N MET A 272 -9.16 -9.80 -2.16
CA MET A 272 -9.23 -8.76 -1.11
C MET A 272 -9.46 -9.35 0.30
N ARG A 273 -9.03 -8.65 1.36
CA ARG A 273 -9.56 -8.81 2.74
C ARG A 273 -9.63 -7.45 3.49
N GLY A 274 -10.26 -7.41 4.68
CA GLY A 274 -10.63 -6.17 5.43
C GLY A 274 -9.45 -5.43 6.09
N ALA A 275 -9.59 -4.22 6.68
CA ALA A 275 -10.62 -3.77 7.65
C ALA A 275 -10.87 -2.22 7.66
N PHE A 276 -12.01 -1.76 8.22
CA PHE A 276 -12.43 -0.36 8.53
C PHE A 276 -12.54 0.72 7.42
N ALA A 277 -13.77 1.18 7.07
CA ALA A 277 -14.08 2.13 5.97
C ALA A 277 -13.04 3.22 5.66
N LEU A 278 -12.91 4.23 6.54
CA LEU A 278 -12.06 5.40 6.29
C LEU A 278 -10.57 5.04 6.36
N ARG A 279 -10.22 3.94 7.02
CA ARG A 279 -8.86 3.35 7.01
C ARG A 279 -8.61 2.48 5.76
N ARG A 280 -9.67 2.03 5.05
CA ARG A 280 -9.56 1.34 3.74
C ARG A 280 -9.42 2.29 2.56
N SER A 281 -10.06 3.46 2.59
CA SER A 281 -9.83 4.48 1.55
C SER A 281 -8.37 4.95 1.60
N MET A 282 -7.78 5.10 2.79
CA MET A 282 -6.34 5.31 2.99
C MET A 282 -5.48 4.26 2.24
N TYR A 283 -5.79 2.95 2.36
CA TYR A 283 -5.07 1.89 1.64
C TYR A 283 -5.21 1.93 0.09
N LYS A 284 -5.96 2.88 -0.48
CA LYS A 284 -6.02 3.13 -1.94
C LYS A 284 -5.18 4.32 -2.38
N PHE A 285 -4.70 5.14 -1.45
CA PHE A 285 -3.81 6.25 -1.72
C PHE A 285 -2.35 5.89 -1.38
N PRO A 286 -1.35 6.47 -2.08
CA PRO A 286 0.01 6.51 -1.58
C PRO A 286 0.09 7.39 -0.30
N GLY A 287 1.17 7.27 0.46
CA GLY A 287 1.51 8.14 1.59
C GLY A 287 0.67 8.01 2.86
N ARG A 288 0.88 8.96 3.78
CA ARG A 288 0.32 9.00 5.13
C ARG A 288 -0.88 9.96 5.22
N GLN A 289 -2.08 9.42 5.30
CA GLN A 289 -3.27 10.20 5.66
C GLN A 289 -3.59 10.07 7.15
N LYS A 290 -4.36 11.02 7.69
CA LYS A 290 -5.00 10.95 9.01
C LYS A 290 -6.51 11.01 8.83
N ILE A 291 -7.22 10.44 9.79
CA ILE A 291 -8.67 10.64 9.97
C ILE A 291 -8.81 11.66 11.10
N VAL A 292 -9.62 12.70 10.89
CA VAL A 292 -9.83 13.81 11.83
C VAL A 292 -11.33 13.99 11.99
N VAL A 293 -11.84 13.89 13.23
CA VAL A 293 -13.21 14.30 13.55
C VAL A 293 -13.24 15.83 13.63
N SER A 294 -14.13 16.47 12.88
CA SER A 294 -14.22 17.93 12.86
C SER A 294 -15.01 18.46 14.06
N LYS A 295 -14.58 19.60 14.62
CA LYS A 295 -15.34 20.37 15.61
C LYS A 295 -16.45 21.24 14.99
N ASN A 296 -16.53 21.27 13.67
CA ASN A 296 -17.57 21.98 12.93
C ASN A 296 -18.90 21.21 12.91
N TRP A 297 -19.97 21.90 12.51
CA TRP A 297 -21.27 21.29 12.22
C TRP A 297 -21.33 20.84 10.75
N GLY A 298 -21.42 19.54 10.50
CA GLY A 298 -21.56 18.99 9.14
C GLY A 298 -20.48 19.48 8.17
N PHE A 299 -20.89 20.00 7.01
CA PHE A 299 -19.97 20.61 6.03
C PHE A 299 -19.86 22.15 6.13
N THR A 300 -20.33 22.76 7.22
CA THR A 300 -20.25 24.21 7.42
C THR A 300 -18.87 24.66 7.95
N PRO A 301 -18.49 25.95 7.80
CA PRO A 301 -17.26 26.50 8.36
C PRO A 301 -17.33 26.77 9.87
N VAL A 302 -18.52 26.89 10.45
CA VAL A 302 -18.75 27.25 11.87
C VAL A 302 -18.61 26.06 12.82
N ARG A 303 -18.30 26.36 14.09
CA ARG A 303 -18.24 25.36 15.18
C ARG A 303 -19.65 24.90 15.57
N ARG A 304 -19.77 23.73 16.22
CA ARG A 304 -21.10 23.20 16.63
C ARG A 304 -21.84 24.12 17.61
N GLU A 305 -21.16 24.63 18.63
CA GLU A 305 -21.73 25.57 19.61
C GLU A 305 -22.24 26.86 18.94
N GLU A 306 -21.45 27.39 18.01
CA GLU A 306 -21.72 28.59 17.22
C GLU A 306 -22.89 28.40 16.25
N TYR A 307 -22.96 27.24 15.58
CA TYR A 307 -24.09 26.88 14.71
C TYR A 307 -25.40 26.83 15.49
N VAL A 308 -25.41 26.26 16.71
CA VAL A 308 -26.62 26.22 17.56
C VAL A 308 -27.06 27.62 17.97
N LYS A 309 -26.14 28.53 18.32
CA LYS A 309 -26.47 29.94 18.59
C LYS A 309 -27.10 30.61 17.37
N LEU A 310 -26.44 30.57 16.22
CA LEU A 310 -26.94 31.17 14.98
C LEU A 310 -28.29 30.59 14.53
N ARG A 311 -28.55 29.31 14.83
CA ARG A 311 -29.84 28.64 14.58
C ARG A 311 -30.95 29.14 15.49
N ASN A 312 -30.66 29.33 16.78
CA ASN A 312 -31.61 29.88 17.75
C ASN A 312 -31.87 31.38 17.50
N GLU A 313 -30.89 32.11 16.98
CA GLU A 313 -30.97 33.52 16.57
C GLU A 313 -31.61 33.73 15.18
N GLY A 314 -32.19 32.69 14.54
CA GLY A 314 -32.84 32.82 13.22
C GLY A 314 -31.91 33.14 12.03
N LYS A 315 -30.60 33.26 12.24
CA LYS A 315 -29.60 33.78 11.26
C LYS A 315 -29.19 32.76 10.19
N LEU A 316 -29.85 31.61 10.13
CA LEU A 316 -29.55 30.49 9.23
C LEU A 316 -30.76 30.14 8.36
N LYS A 317 -30.61 30.20 7.04
CA LYS A 317 -31.63 29.78 6.07
C LYS A 317 -31.19 28.50 5.37
N GLN A 318 -32.03 27.47 5.40
CA GLN A 318 -31.75 26.21 4.70
C GLN A 318 -31.80 26.40 3.17
N ASP A 319 -30.80 25.85 2.48
CA ASP A 319 -30.60 25.94 1.03
C ASP A 319 -30.33 24.53 0.47
N GLY A 320 -31.34 23.68 0.62
CA GLY A 320 -31.29 22.24 0.34
C GLY A 320 -30.18 21.53 1.12
N ALA A 321 -29.07 21.23 0.44
CA ALA A 321 -27.93 20.50 1.02
C ALA A 321 -26.90 21.40 1.74
N TYR A 322 -27.17 22.71 1.85
CA TYR A 322 -26.32 23.68 2.54
C TYR A 322 -27.16 24.71 3.30
N VAL A 323 -26.51 25.69 3.94
CA VAL A 323 -27.15 26.76 4.70
C VAL A 323 -26.58 28.11 4.28
N GLN A 324 -27.46 29.08 4.05
CA GLN A 324 -27.12 30.48 3.87
C GLN A 324 -27.11 31.17 5.24
N PHE A 325 -26.06 31.95 5.49
CA PHE A 325 -25.89 32.74 6.71
C PHE A 325 -26.33 34.18 6.43
N LEU A 326 -27.01 34.81 7.40
CA LEU A 326 -27.22 36.26 7.40
C LEU A 326 -25.87 36.99 7.34
N ARG A 327 -25.81 38.13 6.64
CA ARG A 327 -24.59 38.94 6.49
C ARG A 327 -24.86 40.35 6.99
N GLY A 328 -23.92 40.93 7.74
CA GLY A 328 -23.97 42.34 8.19
C GLY A 328 -23.75 43.39 7.07
N HIS A 329 -23.88 43.01 5.80
CA HIS A 329 -23.64 43.86 4.63
C HIS A 329 -24.68 43.57 3.54
N GLY A 330 -25.01 44.58 2.74
CA GLY A 330 -26.05 44.54 1.70
C GLY A 330 -27.28 45.36 2.08
N LEU A 331 -28.27 45.40 1.18
CA LEU A 331 -29.52 46.14 1.40
C LEU A 331 -30.33 45.49 2.53
N VAL A 332 -30.64 46.26 3.57
CA VAL A 332 -31.31 45.78 4.80
C VAL A 332 -32.66 45.13 4.48
N GLU A 333 -33.47 45.73 3.61
CA GLU A 333 -34.73 45.14 3.13
C GLU A 333 -34.57 43.71 2.62
N ASN A 334 -33.54 43.47 1.81
CA ASN A 334 -33.31 42.16 1.19
C ASN A 334 -32.79 41.13 2.20
N ASN A 335 -32.17 41.58 3.30
CA ASN A 335 -31.80 40.71 4.41
C ASN A 335 -33.03 40.39 5.28
N MET A 336 -33.85 41.39 5.62
CA MET A 336 -35.08 41.22 6.40
C MET A 336 -36.10 40.33 5.68
N LYS A 337 -36.34 40.56 4.37
CA LYS A 337 -37.17 39.70 3.49
C LYS A 337 -36.64 38.27 3.35
N ARG A 338 -35.37 37.99 3.71
CA ARG A 338 -34.76 36.65 3.62
C ARG A 338 -34.65 35.92 4.95
N PHE A 339 -34.54 36.64 6.07
CA PHE A 339 -34.33 36.12 7.42
C PHE A 339 -35.22 36.89 8.43
N PRO A 340 -36.56 36.82 8.35
CA PRO A 340 -37.43 37.59 9.26
C PRO A 340 -37.19 37.22 10.73
N ASP A 341 -37.08 35.92 11.00
CA ASP A 341 -36.79 35.30 12.31
C ASP A 341 -35.62 35.99 13.05
N ALA A 342 -34.59 36.43 12.30
CA ALA A 342 -33.37 37.02 12.84
C ALA A 342 -33.49 38.50 13.26
N TYR A 343 -34.59 39.16 12.87
CA TYR A 343 -34.91 40.53 13.26
C TYR A 343 -36.07 40.56 14.27
N GLU A 344 -37.01 39.62 14.16
CA GLU A 344 -38.07 39.41 15.17
C GLU A 344 -37.49 39.01 16.53
N SER A 345 -36.43 38.18 16.56
CA SER A 345 -35.74 37.80 17.80
C SER A 345 -34.81 38.88 18.40
N GLN A 346 -34.90 40.14 17.94
CA GLN A 346 -34.16 41.28 18.48
C GLN A 346 -35.07 42.44 18.93
N ALA A 347 -36.40 42.24 18.90
CA ALA A 347 -37.42 43.15 19.43
C ALA A 347 -37.91 42.67 20.81
#